data_AF-A0A2J0UDL7-F1
#
_entry.id   AF-A0A2J0UDL7-F1
#
_cell.length_a   1.000
_cell.length_b   1.000
_cell.length_c   1.000
_cell.angle_alpha   90.00
_cell.angle_beta   90.00
_cell.angle_gamma   90.00
#
_symmetry.space_group_name_H-M   'P 1'
#
loop_
_entity.id
_entity.type
_entity.pdbx_description
1 polymer ?
#
loop_
_entity_poly.entity_id
_entity_poly.type
_entity_poly.pdbx_seq_one_letter_code
_entity_poly.pdbx_strand_id
1 'polypeptide(L)'
;MEATVHFINSIIWSKALIFVCLGAGLFFSLRTRFMQIRGFFEMCRLTVKGEKSDAGVSSFQALAMSMAGRMGIGNIAGVATAIAFGGPGAIFWMWVMGFLGASTSYVECTLAQIYKTKDAEGRYRGGPAYYIEKAMGLKWYALAFAFATIIAAGFLMPGVQANAIADSIINACRGTALCGPLDGQAFGMESVQALKLGIGIVVALLLGVVIFGGVKRIANFAEVVVPFMAAGFILMAIAIMIINYDRVPEMFNIIFSSAFGTHAAFGAMMGLAVEWGIKRGIYANEAGQGSGPHAAAASEVSHPAKQGYVQAFAIYFDTMMVCTATAFLILASGTYNVYSAAGASAPPIFQGLAGIPEGAGYAQAGVEAVLPGWGSAFVSIAIFFFAFTTIMAYYYMAETNLSYVNHNKKRPLTVLVLRLGIIGMVVFGAFHNATLAWALGDIGVGLMAWLNIIAILIIQKPAMLALRDYERQKKLGLDPIFDPDALGIKNADFWRQRKLELSRSE
;
A
#
# COMPACT_ATOMS: atom_id res chain seq x y z
N MET A 1 -13.08 9.52 -22.58
CA MET A 1 -12.47 9.57 -21.25
C MET A 1 -11.57 8.37 -21.01
N GLU A 2 -12.08 7.13 -21.06
CA GLU A 2 -11.30 5.90 -20.81
C GLU A 2 -10.06 5.77 -21.71
N ALA A 3 -10.19 5.99 -23.03
CA ALA A 3 -9.04 5.95 -23.95
C ALA A 3 -7.90 6.91 -23.56
N THR A 4 -8.25 8.11 -23.09
CA THR A 4 -7.28 9.10 -22.60
C THR A 4 -6.59 8.63 -21.32
N VAL A 5 -7.35 8.06 -20.38
CA VAL A 5 -6.81 7.51 -19.12
C VAL A 5 -5.87 6.34 -19.42
N HIS A 6 -6.23 5.44 -20.34
CA HIS A 6 -5.37 4.33 -20.75
C HIS A 6 -4.08 4.80 -21.46
N PHE A 7 -4.17 5.83 -22.30
CA PHE A 7 -2.99 6.43 -22.93
C PHE A 7 -2.03 7.05 -21.90
N ILE A 8 -2.55 7.77 -20.90
CA ILE A 8 -1.70 8.31 -19.83
C ILE A 8 -1.04 7.17 -19.03
N ASN A 9 -1.80 6.12 -18.73
CA ASN A 9 -1.27 4.96 -18.02
C ASN A 9 -0.16 4.23 -18.77
N SER A 10 -0.23 4.10 -20.10
CA SER A 10 0.82 3.44 -20.88
C SER A 10 2.15 4.20 -20.85
N ILE A 11 2.10 5.52 -20.68
CA ILE A 11 3.29 6.37 -20.49
C ILE A 11 3.83 6.21 -19.07
N ILE A 12 2.96 6.37 -18.06
CA ILE A 12 3.36 6.34 -16.65
C ILE A 12 3.91 4.96 -16.26
N TRP A 13 3.15 3.90 -16.55
CA TRP A 13 3.53 2.51 -16.31
C TRP A 13 4.29 1.90 -17.49
N SER A 14 4.98 2.73 -18.26
CA SER A 14 5.91 2.23 -19.26
C SER A 14 6.95 1.30 -18.63
N LYS A 15 7.55 0.43 -19.45
CA LYS A 15 8.60 -0.49 -19.02
C LYS A 15 9.75 0.23 -18.28
N ALA A 16 9.97 1.51 -18.58
CA ALA A 16 10.94 2.35 -17.88
C ALA A 16 10.68 2.45 -16.37
N LEU A 17 9.43 2.68 -15.93
CA LEU A 17 9.11 2.76 -14.51
C LEU A 17 9.39 1.43 -13.81
N ILE A 18 8.98 0.33 -14.43
CA ILE A 18 9.19 -1.03 -13.93
C ILE A 18 10.69 -1.30 -13.72
N PHE A 19 11.52 -1.00 -14.70
CA PHE A 19 12.98 -1.16 -14.60
C PHE A 19 13.61 -0.22 -13.56
N VAL A 20 13.14 1.02 -13.45
CA VAL A 20 13.64 1.97 -12.46
C VAL A 20 13.29 1.52 -11.03
N CYS A 21 12.07 1.03 -10.79
CA CYS A 21 11.66 0.50 -9.49
C CYS A 21 12.49 -0.72 -9.08
N LEU A 22 12.61 -1.70 -9.97
CA LEU A 22 13.39 -2.90 -9.73
C LEU A 22 14.88 -2.58 -9.54
N GLY A 23 15.42 -1.72 -10.41
CA GLY A 23 16.81 -1.26 -10.37
C GLY A 23 17.13 -0.46 -9.11
N ALA A 24 16.24 0.44 -8.66
CA ALA A 24 16.39 1.17 -7.41
C ALA A 24 16.37 0.23 -6.20
N GLY A 25 15.45 -0.73 -6.17
CA GLY A 25 15.40 -1.73 -5.11
C GLY A 25 16.65 -2.61 -5.05
N LEU A 26 17.17 -3.05 -6.20
CA LEU A 26 18.45 -3.77 -6.25
C LEU A 26 19.62 -2.88 -5.79
N PHE A 27 19.68 -1.64 -6.29
CA PHE A 27 20.70 -0.68 -5.93
C PHE A 27 20.73 -0.42 -4.42
N PHE A 28 19.58 -0.13 -3.80
CA PHE A 28 19.50 0.08 -2.36
C PHE A 28 19.74 -1.19 -1.56
N SER A 29 19.35 -2.36 -2.07
CA SER A 29 19.72 -3.65 -1.46
C SER A 29 21.24 -3.77 -1.38
N LEU A 30 21.96 -3.56 -2.47
CA LEU A 30 23.43 -3.61 -2.48
C LEU A 30 24.05 -2.52 -1.58
N ARG A 31 23.57 -1.28 -1.68
CA ARG A 31 24.12 -0.12 -0.96
C ARG A 31 23.89 -0.20 0.56
N THR A 32 22.80 -0.84 0.98
CA THR A 32 22.52 -1.19 2.39
C THR A 32 23.18 -2.51 2.82
N ARG A 33 23.90 -3.20 1.92
CA ARG A 33 24.52 -4.53 2.13
C ARG A 33 23.48 -5.61 2.47
N PHE A 34 22.34 -5.64 1.78
CA PHE A 34 21.20 -6.53 2.05
C PHE A 34 20.69 -6.40 3.49
N MET A 35 20.46 -5.16 3.94
CA MET A 35 19.93 -4.87 5.28
C MET A 35 18.60 -5.61 5.52
N GLN A 36 17.78 -5.78 4.50
CA GLN A 36 16.51 -6.48 4.61
C GLN A 36 16.65 -7.96 5.03
N ILE A 37 17.80 -8.60 4.73
CA ILE A 37 18.13 -9.95 5.22
C ILE A 37 18.83 -9.84 6.58
N ARG A 38 19.96 -9.12 6.64
CA ARG A 38 20.81 -9.07 7.85
C ARG A 38 20.11 -8.46 9.06
N GLY A 39 19.12 -7.62 8.82
CA GLY A 39 18.37 -6.87 9.81
C GLY A 39 17.05 -7.51 10.23
N PHE A 40 16.71 -8.71 9.73
CA PHE A 40 15.38 -9.31 9.96
C PHE A 40 14.99 -9.40 11.44
N PHE A 41 15.88 -9.92 12.30
CA PHE A 41 15.60 -9.97 13.75
C PHE A 41 15.45 -8.59 14.39
N GLU A 42 16.17 -7.60 13.86
CA GLU A 42 16.07 -6.22 14.33
C GLU A 42 14.74 -5.59 13.97
N MET A 43 14.25 -5.86 12.76
CA MET A 43 12.91 -5.46 12.32
C MET A 43 11.84 -5.98 13.29
N CYS A 44 11.85 -7.27 13.62
CA CYS A 44 10.90 -7.87 14.56
C CYS A 44 10.99 -7.22 15.96
N ARG A 45 12.23 -7.03 16.47
CA ARG A 45 12.46 -6.44 17.81
C ARG A 45 11.88 -5.03 17.91
N LEU A 46 12.08 -4.21 16.89
CA LEU A 46 11.66 -2.80 16.87
C LEU A 46 10.16 -2.63 16.62
N THR A 47 9.48 -3.60 16.02
CA THR A 47 8.02 -3.54 15.85
C THR A 47 7.28 -3.67 17.19
N VAL A 48 7.81 -4.45 18.13
CA VAL A 48 7.18 -4.71 19.44
C VAL A 48 7.57 -3.66 20.49
N LYS A 49 8.72 -2.99 20.33
CA LYS A 49 9.23 -1.96 21.25
C LYS A 49 9.18 -0.57 20.60
N GLY A 50 8.43 0.37 21.17
CA GLY A 50 8.34 1.73 20.65
C GLY A 50 8.07 2.78 21.73
N GLU A 51 8.55 3.99 21.48
CA GLU A 51 8.28 5.19 22.30
C GLU A 51 6.98 5.85 21.84
N LYS A 52 6.22 6.49 22.74
CA LYS A 52 5.06 7.35 22.43
C LYS A 52 5.31 8.75 22.99
N SER A 53 4.83 9.80 22.32
CA SER A 53 4.87 11.19 22.81
C SER A 53 3.58 11.93 22.48
N ASP A 54 3.38 13.13 23.04
CA ASP A 54 2.18 13.93 22.74
C ASP A 54 2.12 14.40 21.27
N ALA A 55 3.30 14.59 20.66
CA ALA A 55 3.49 15.08 19.29
C ALA A 55 3.44 13.97 18.23
N GLY A 56 3.80 12.74 18.60
CA GLY A 56 3.94 11.62 17.68
C GLY A 56 3.13 10.38 18.08
N VAL A 57 3.17 9.37 17.23
CA VAL A 57 2.58 8.04 17.52
C VAL A 57 3.69 7.03 17.82
N SER A 58 3.36 5.87 18.39
CA SER A 58 4.36 4.78 18.53
C SER A 58 4.84 4.24 17.21
N SER A 59 6.00 3.56 17.21
CA SER A 59 6.45 2.75 16.07
C SER A 59 5.42 1.71 15.64
N PHE A 60 4.70 1.06 16.57
CA PHE A 60 3.62 0.12 16.22
C PHE A 60 2.41 0.82 15.59
N GLN A 61 1.96 1.95 16.14
CA GLN A 61 0.89 2.74 15.53
C GLN A 61 1.29 3.26 14.14
N ALA A 62 2.52 3.72 13.97
CA ALA A 62 3.04 4.15 12.67
C ALA A 62 3.15 2.99 11.67
N LEU A 63 3.51 1.79 12.16
CA LEU A 63 3.48 0.57 11.36
C LEU A 63 2.04 0.23 10.96
N ALA A 64 1.10 0.20 11.89
CA ALA A 64 -0.32 -0.06 11.64
C ALA A 64 -0.92 0.97 10.68
N MET A 65 -0.61 2.26 10.83
CA MET A 65 -1.01 3.32 9.89
C MET A 65 -0.42 3.13 8.49
N SER A 66 0.85 2.72 8.38
CA SER A 66 1.45 2.43 7.08
C SER A 66 0.86 1.17 6.46
N MET A 67 0.60 0.14 7.27
CA MET A 67 -0.02 -1.11 6.85
C MET A 67 -1.47 -0.91 6.45
N ALA A 68 -2.21 0.03 7.07
CA ALA A 68 -3.55 0.41 6.63
C ALA A 68 -3.56 0.86 5.14
N GLY A 69 -2.54 1.61 4.71
CA GLY A 69 -2.39 2.04 3.32
C GLY A 69 -1.96 0.92 2.37
N ARG A 70 -1.04 0.05 2.83
CA ARG A 70 -0.46 -1.03 2.02
C ARG A 70 -1.39 -2.22 1.87
N MET A 71 -1.97 -2.69 2.98
CA MET A 71 -2.91 -3.80 3.05
C MET A 71 -4.29 -3.37 2.61
N GLY A 72 -4.43 -3.18 1.31
CA GLY A 72 -5.66 -2.77 0.67
C GLY A 72 -6.13 -3.77 -0.38
N ILE A 73 -6.97 -3.28 -1.27
CA ILE A 73 -7.47 -4.05 -2.42
C ILE A 73 -6.35 -4.49 -3.37
N GLY A 74 -5.19 -3.83 -3.35
CA GLY A 74 -3.99 -4.27 -4.07
C GLY A 74 -3.55 -5.70 -3.73
N ASN A 75 -3.67 -6.11 -2.47
CA ASN A 75 -3.24 -7.45 -2.02
C ASN A 75 -4.23 -8.56 -2.39
N ILE A 76 -5.47 -8.20 -2.70
CA ILE A 76 -6.53 -9.14 -3.03
C ILE A 76 -6.78 -9.10 -4.55
N ALA A 77 -7.39 -8.00 -5.01
CA ALA A 77 -7.70 -7.82 -6.41
C ALA A 77 -6.45 -7.55 -7.26
N GLY A 78 -5.45 -6.83 -6.75
CA GLY A 78 -4.20 -6.59 -7.48
C GLY A 78 -3.46 -7.90 -7.78
N VAL A 79 -3.37 -8.80 -6.80
CA VAL A 79 -2.86 -10.18 -6.98
C VAL A 79 -3.68 -10.95 -8.03
N ALA A 80 -5.01 -10.92 -7.92
CA ALA A 80 -5.89 -11.59 -8.89
C ALA A 80 -5.68 -11.07 -10.33
N THR A 81 -5.57 -9.74 -10.51
CA THR A 81 -5.28 -9.16 -11.83
C THR A 81 -3.86 -9.48 -12.32
N ALA A 82 -2.89 -9.63 -11.42
CA ALA A 82 -1.54 -10.06 -11.78
C ALA A 82 -1.54 -11.50 -12.32
N ILE A 83 -2.30 -12.40 -11.68
CA ILE A 83 -2.52 -13.77 -12.17
C ILE A 83 -3.27 -13.73 -13.50
N ALA A 84 -4.29 -12.88 -13.63
CA ALA A 84 -5.13 -12.84 -14.81
C ALA A 84 -4.37 -12.43 -16.08
N PHE A 85 -3.50 -11.43 -15.99
CA PHE A 85 -2.80 -10.90 -17.17
C PHE A 85 -1.32 -11.30 -17.26
N GLY A 86 -0.70 -11.69 -16.15
CA GLY A 86 0.69 -12.15 -16.07
C GLY A 86 0.85 -13.67 -15.88
N GLY A 87 -0.24 -14.39 -15.61
CA GLY A 87 -0.21 -15.80 -15.22
C GLY A 87 0.29 -16.02 -13.80
N PRO A 88 0.30 -17.27 -13.30
CA PRO A 88 0.76 -17.61 -11.95
C PRO A 88 2.20 -17.15 -11.65
N GLY A 89 3.05 -17.08 -12.68
CA GLY A 89 4.43 -16.61 -12.55
C GLY A 89 4.57 -15.15 -12.11
N ALA A 90 3.52 -14.32 -12.26
CA ALA A 90 3.52 -12.95 -11.77
C ALA A 90 3.74 -12.86 -10.25
N ILE A 91 3.30 -13.86 -9.49
CA ILE A 91 3.44 -13.91 -8.03
C ILE A 91 4.90 -13.95 -7.60
N PHE A 92 5.75 -14.71 -8.32
CA PHE A 92 7.19 -14.72 -8.07
C PHE A 92 7.81 -13.33 -8.23
N TRP A 93 7.43 -12.61 -9.28
CA TRP A 93 7.91 -11.26 -9.53
C TRP A 93 7.35 -10.22 -8.55
N MET A 94 6.15 -10.44 -8.01
CA MET A 94 5.65 -9.69 -6.86
C MET A 94 6.56 -9.90 -5.63
N TRP A 95 6.98 -11.14 -5.34
CA TRP A 95 7.91 -11.42 -4.24
C TRP A 95 9.27 -10.76 -4.44
N VAL A 96 9.84 -10.85 -5.65
CA VAL A 96 11.10 -10.17 -5.96
C VAL A 96 10.97 -8.67 -5.74
N MET A 97 9.88 -8.05 -6.21
CA MET A 97 9.63 -6.63 -6.01
C MET A 97 9.45 -6.29 -4.52
N GLY A 98 8.73 -7.09 -3.74
CA GLY A 98 8.60 -6.89 -2.29
C GLY A 98 9.94 -7.02 -1.56
N PHE A 99 10.73 -8.04 -1.88
CA PHE A 99 12.04 -8.25 -1.29
C PHE A 99 12.99 -7.07 -1.53
N LEU A 100 13.08 -6.60 -2.78
CA LEU A 100 13.91 -5.44 -3.12
C LEU A 100 13.32 -4.15 -2.57
N GLY A 101 12.00 -4.03 -2.59
CA GLY A 101 11.23 -2.90 -2.07
C GLY A 101 11.42 -2.66 -0.57
N ALA A 102 11.69 -3.70 0.23
CA ALA A 102 12.02 -3.54 1.65
C ALA A 102 13.22 -2.61 1.89
N SER A 103 14.24 -2.70 1.02
CA SER A 103 15.42 -1.82 1.09
C SER A 103 15.08 -0.37 0.67
N THR A 104 14.27 -0.20 -0.38
CA THR A 104 13.76 1.11 -0.81
C THR A 104 12.94 1.76 0.30
N SER A 105 12.06 0.99 0.93
CA SER A 105 11.18 1.47 2.01
C SER A 105 11.97 1.93 3.23
N TYR A 106 13.05 1.24 3.58
CA TYR A 106 13.98 1.71 4.60
C TYR A 106 14.54 3.09 4.27
N VAL A 107 14.99 3.32 3.04
CA VAL A 107 15.61 4.59 2.63
C VAL A 107 14.62 5.74 2.75
N GLU A 108 13.46 5.63 2.10
CA GLU A 108 12.44 6.69 2.10
C GLU A 108 11.91 6.97 3.51
N CYS A 109 11.69 5.94 4.35
CA CYS A 109 11.19 6.12 5.70
C CYS A 109 12.25 6.69 6.66
N THR A 110 13.51 6.33 6.47
CA THR A 110 14.62 6.92 7.23
C THR A 110 14.80 8.40 6.86
N LEU A 111 14.73 8.75 5.57
CA LEU A 111 14.75 10.15 5.13
C LEU A 111 13.57 10.94 5.72
N ALA A 112 12.37 10.36 5.72
CA ALA A 112 11.19 10.98 6.31
C ALA A 112 11.37 11.28 7.80
N GLN A 113 12.00 10.37 8.55
CA GLN A 113 12.33 10.59 9.97
C GLN A 113 13.42 11.64 10.17
N ILE A 114 14.47 11.66 9.34
CA ILE A 114 15.55 12.67 9.44
C ILE A 114 14.98 14.08 9.22
N TYR A 115 14.08 14.23 8.24
CA TYR A 115 13.59 15.53 7.77
C TYR A 115 12.17 15.88 8.23
N LYS A 116 11.64 15.19 9.26
CA LYS A 116 10.33 15.50 9.84
C LYS A 116 10.30 16.88 10.50
N THR A 117 9.09 17.43 10.63
CA THR A 117 8.83 18.72 11.27
C THR A 117 7.59 18.64 12.17
N LYS A 118 7.46 19.55 13.13
CA LYS A 118 6.21 19.76 13.86
C LYS A 118 5.29 20.70 13.07
N ASP A 119 4.00 20.37 12.95
CA ASP A 119 2.98 21.24 12.38
C ASP A 119 2.53 22.33 13.38
N ALA A 120 1.66 23.26 12.95
CA ALA A 120 1.11 24.30 13.83
C ALA A 120 0.23 23.77 14.99
N GLU A 121 -0.05 22.47 15.03
CA GLU A 121 -0.73 21.78 16.13
C GLU A 121 0.25 20.95 16.96
N GLY A 122 1.55 21.13 16.76
CA GLY A 122 2.62 20.47 17.49
C GLY A 122 2.85 19.01 17.09
N ARG A 123 2.19 18.51 16.03
CA ARG A 123 2.28 17.09 15.62
C ARG A 123 3.36 16.87 14.60
N TYR A 124 3.96 15.68 14.61
CA TYR A 124 4.91 15.30 13.57
C TYR A 124 4.26 15.14 12.20
N ARG A 125 4.91 15.76 11.20
CA ARG A 125 4.63 15.61 9.78
C ARG A 125 5.96 15.40 9.05
N GLY A 126 5.90 14.62 7.99
CA GLY A 126 7.03 14.37 7.11
C GLY A 126 6.59 13.55 5.91
N GLY A 127 7.56 13.08 5.14
CA GLY A 127 7.32 12.41 3.87
C GLY A 127 8.13 13.06 2.75
N PRO A 128 7.85 12.68 1.49
CA PRO A 128 8.76 13.02 0.40
C PRO A 128 8.86 14.50 0.09
N ALA A 129 7.75 15.25 0.16
CA ALA A 129 7.80 16.70 0.01
C ALA A 129 8.80 17.36 0.98
N TYR A 130 8.83 16.90 2.24
CA TYR A 130 9.70 17.45 3.28
C TYR A 130 11.18 17.13 3.03
N TYR A 131 11.52 15.86 2.75
CA TYR A 131 12.93 15.52 2.50
C TYR A 131 13.43 15.99 1.13
N ILE A 132 12.55 16.12 0.13
CA ILE A 132 12.92 16.70 -1.16
C ILE A 132 13.33 18.16 -0.94
N GLU A 133 12.50 18.96 -0.25
CA GLU A 133 12.86 20.35 0.01
C GLU A 133 14.12 20.45 0.89
N LYS A 134 14.17 19.73 2.01
CA LYS A 134 15.23 19.91 3.02
C LYS A 134 16.56 19.29 2.61
N ALA A 135 16.57 18.17 1.91
CA ALA A 135 17.79 17.47 1.52
C ALA A 135 18.25 17.83 0.09
N MET A 136 17.31 17.95 -0.85
CA MET A 136 17.61 18.24 -2.26
C MET A 136 17.66 19.75 -2.55
N GLY A 137 16.96 20.57 -1.75
CA GLY A 137 16.87 22.02 -1.95
C GLY A 137 15.91 22.45 -3.06
N LEU A 138 15.17 21.53 -3.68
CA LEU A 138 14.30 21.79 -4.82
C LEU A 138 12.82 21.89 -4.41
N LYS A 139 12.40 23.11 -4.06
CA LYS A 139 11.01 23.40 -3.63
C LYS A 139 9.97 23.05 -4.69
N TRP A 140 10.25 23.30 -5.96
CA TRP A 140 9.30 23.00 -7.04
C TRP A 140 9.03 21.48 -7.16
N TYR A 141 10.05 20.66 -6.92
CA TYR A 141 9.94 19.21 -6.98
C TYR A 141 9.19 18.66 -5.76
N ALA A 142 9.42 19.26 -4.59
CA ALA A 142 8.66 18.95 -3.38
C ALA A 142 7.18 19.31 -3.54
N LEU A 143 6.86 20.48 -4.11
CA LEU A 143 5.50 20.88 -4.46
C LEU A 143 4.88 19.94 -5.49
N ALA A 144 5.61 19.53 -6.52
CA ALA A 144 5.13 18.56 -7.50
C ALA A 144 4.74 17.23 -6.83
N PHE A 145 5.58 16.71 -5.93
CA PHE A 145 5.24 15.51 -5.15
C PHE A 145 4.02 15.73 -4.24
N ALA A 146 3.95 16.88 -3.57
CA ALA A 146 2.84 17.19 -2.68
C ALA A 146 1.50 17.25 -3.41
N PHE A 147 1.45 17.95 -4.55
CA PHE A 147 0.25 18.01 -5.39
C PHE A 147 -0.08 16.64 -6.00
N ALA A 148 0.92 15.90 -6.48
CA ALA A 148 0.73 14.54 -6.99
C ALA A 148 0.09 13.64 -5.92
N THR A 149 0.56 13.72 -4.67
CA THR A 149 0.01 12.92 -3.56
C THR A 149 -1.39 13.37 -3.17
N ILE A 150 -1.67 14.68 -3.14
CA ILE A 150 -3.01 15.21 -2.86
C ILE A 150 -4.00 14.72 -3.93
N ILE A 151 -3.62 14.78 -5.22
CA ILE A 151 -4.46 14.31 -6.33
C ILE A 151 -4.63 12.79 -6.27
N ALA A 152 -3.53 12.04 -6.18
CA ALA A 152 -3.53 10.59 -6.17
C ALA A 152 -4.29 10.04 -4.97
N ALA A 153 -3.84 10.35 -3.74
CA ALA A 153 -4.42 9.80 -2.52
C ALA A 153 -5.75 10.48 -2.16
N GLY A 154 -5.91 11.76 -2.46
CA GLY A 154 -7.16 12.47 -2.17
C GLY A 154 -8.29 12.16 -3.14
N PHE A 155 -8.00 11.89 -4.41
CA PHE A 155 -9.06 11.85 -5.42
C PHE A 155 -9.04 10.61 -6.31
N LEU A 156 -7.87 10.14 -6.75
CA LEU A 156 -7.81 9.06 -7.73
C LEU A 156 -7.92 7.66 -7.12
N MET A 157 -7.25 7.43 -5.99
CA MET A 157 -7.15 6.10 -5.36
C MET A 157 -8.32 5.72 -4.44
N PRO A 158 -8.99 6.64 -3.68
CA PRO A 158 -10.10 6.26 -2.81
C PRO A 158 -11.26 5.58 -3.52
N GLY A 159 -11.51 5.97 -4.78
CA GLY A 159 -12.58 5.39 -5.57
C GLY A 159 -12.40 3.90 -5.87
N VAL A 160 -11.15 3.44 -6.05
CA VAL A 160 -10.82 2.02 -6.28
C VAL A 160 -11.21 1.17 -5.08
N GLN A 161 -10.87 1.67 -3.89
CA GLN A 161 -11.16 1.00 -2.63
C GLN A 161 -12.68 0.94 -2.39
N ALA A 162 -13.37 2.07 -2.58
CA ALA A 162 -14.83 2.15 -2.41
C ALA A 162 -15.60 1.26 -3.40
N ASN A 163 -15.16 1.23 -4.67
CA ASN A 163 -15.70 0.34 -5.69
C ASN A 163 -15.59 -1.13 -5.29
N ALA A 164 -14.40 -1.55 -4.84
CA ALA A 164 -14.18 -2.93 -4.46
C ALA A 164 -14.96 -3.35 -3.20
N ILE A 165 -15.20 -2.44 -2.25
CA ILE A 165 -16.14 -2.68 -1.15
C ILE A 165 -17.52 -2.99 -1.71
N ALA A 166 -18.05 -2.09 -2.56
CA ALA A 166 -19.38 -2.23 -3.11
C ALA A 166 -19.54 -3.51 -3.94
N ASP A 167 -18.59 -3.82 -4.82
CA ASP A 167 -18.58 -5.04 -5.63
C ASP A 167 -18.48 -6.30 -4.78
N SER A 168 -17.62 -6.32 -3.76
CA SER A 168 -17.48 -7.51 -2.90
C SER A 168 -18.76 -7.82 -2.11
N ILE A 169 -19.44 -6.79 -1.61
CA ILE A 169 -20.69 -6.94 -0.86
C ILE A 169 -21.79 -7.45 -1.79
N ILE A 170 -21.90 -6.87 -2.98
CA ILE A 170 -22.87 -7.29 -3.98
C ILE A 170 -22.63 -8.74 -4.39
N ASN A 171 -21.39 -9.12 -4.67
CA ASN A 171 -21.03 -10.50 -5.00
C ASN A 171 -21.38 -11.48 -3.88
N ALA A 172 -21.18 -11.09 -2.62
CA ALA A 172 -21.47 -11.94 -1.47
C ALA A 172 -22.97 -12.07 -1.16
N CYS A 173 -23.77 -11.05 -1.47
CA CYS A 173 -25.18 -11.01 -1.08
C CYS A 173 -26.16 -11.25 -2.23
N ARG A 174 -25.74 -11.15 -3.50
CA ARG A 174 -26.62 -11.35 -4.65
C ARG A 174 -27.24 -12.76 -4.63
N GLY A 175 -28.54 -12.84 -4.83
CA GLY A 175 -29.30 -14.09 -4.78
C GLY A 175 -29.60 -14.59 -3.36
N THR A 176 -29.10 -13.93 -2.32
CA THR A 176 -29.44 -14.24 -0.92
C THR A 176 -30.69 -13.49 -0.47
N ALA A 177 -31.24 -13.87 0.69
CA ALA A 177 -32.35 -13.15 1.30
C ALA A 177 -32.04 -11.67 1.65
N LEU A 178 -30.74 -11.31 1.76
CA LEU A 178 -30.32 -9.95 2.11
C LEU A 178 -30.47 -8.96 0.96
N CYS A 179 -30.10 -9.36 -0.26
CA CYS A 179 -30.06 -8.46 -1.42
C CYS A 179 -31.04 -8.86 -2.54
N GLY A 180 -31.58 -10.08 -2.50
CA GLY A 180 -32.40 -10.61 -3.59
C GLY A 180 -31.63 -10.78 -4.90
N PRO A 181 -32.33 -10.99 -6.02
CA PRO A 181 -31.72 -11.30 -7.32
C PRO A 181 -30.97 -10.12 -7.98
N LEU A 182 -31.28 -8.87 -7.60
CA LEU A 182 -30.68 -7.63 -8.15
C LEU A 182 -30.81 -7.48 -9.68
N ASP A 183 -31.86 -8.02 -10.29
CA ASP A 183 -32.13 -8.06 -11.73
C ASP A 183 -33.10 -6.97 -12.23
N GLY A 184 -33.59 -6.10 -11.33
CA GLY A 184 -34.58 -5.08 -11.62
C GLY A 184 -34.05 -3.64 -11.61
N GLN A 185 -34.99 -2.71 -11.41
CA GLN A 185 -34.70 -1.30 -11.15
C GLN A 185 -35.10 -0.93 -9.72
N ALA A 186 -34.31 -0.08 -9.08
CA ALA A 186 -34.61 0.56 -7.81
C ALA A 186 -34.30 2.05 -7.93
N PHE A 187 -35.19 2.91 -7.41
CA PHE A 187 -35.03 4.36 -7.44
C PHE A 187 -34.76 4.95 -8.85
N GLY A 188 -35.34 4.35 -9.90
CA GLY A 188 -35.15 4.80 -11.29
C GLY A 188 -33.80 4.44 -11.91
N MET A 189 -33.04 3.55 -11.29
CA MET A 189 -31.73 3.07 -11.75
C MET A 189 -31.67 1.54 -11.65
N GLU A 190 -30.68 0.91 -12.27
CA GLU A 190 -30.42 -0.54 -12.10
C GLU A 190 -30.22 -0.87 -10.61
N SER A 191 -30.86 -1.93 -10.10
CA SER A 191 -30.84 -2.27 -8.67
C SER A 191 -29.43 -2.42 -8.10
N VAL A 192 -28.50 -2.99 -8.90
CA VAL A 192 -27.08 -3.10 -8.55
C VAL A 192 -26.46 -1.72 -8.31
N GLN A 193 -26.71 -0.77 -9.21
CA GLN A 193 -26.15 0.58 -9.13
C GLN A 193 -26.74 1.37 -7.95
N ALA A 194 -28.04 1.22 -7.69
CA ALA A 194 -28.68 1.82 -6.53
C ALA A 194 -28.08 1.30 -5.22
N LEU A 195 -27.81 -0.01 -5.13
CA LEU A 195 -27.16 -0.61 -3.96
C LEU A 195 -25.70 -0.16 -3.80
N LYS A 196 -24.94 -0.09 -4.91
CA LYS A 196 -23.58 0.48 -4.90
C LYS A 196 -23.54 1.89 -4.35
N LEU A 197 -24.48 2.74 -4.77
CA LEU A 197 -24.60 4.11 -4.27
C LEU A 197 -24.88 4.13 -2.77
N GLY A 198 -25.81 3.29 -2.29
CA GLY A 198 -26.13 3.17 -0.86
C GLY A 198 -24.91 2.73 -0.04
N ILE A 199 -24.19 1.71 -0.48
CA ILE A 199 -22.94 1.26 0.16
C ILE A 199 -21.91 2.39 0.18
N GLY A 200 -21.71 3.08 -0.95
CA GLY A 200 -20.80 4.22 -1.04
C GLY A 200 -21.12 5.33 -0.04
N ILE A 201 -22.40 5.67 0.13
CA ILE A 201 -22.85 6.66 1.12
C ILE A 201 -22.54 6.20 2.54
N VAL A 202 -22.83 4.94 2.88
CA VAL A 202 -22.54 4.40 4.22
C VAL A 202 -21.03 4.42 4.50
N VAL A 203 -20.20 3.97 3.56
CA VAL A 203 -18.74 4.00 3.67
C VAL A 203 -18.24 5.44 3.85
N ALA A 204 -18.79 6.39 3.08
CA ALA A 204 -18.42 7.80 3.15
C ALA A 204 -18.79 8.44 4.50
N LEU A 205 -19.94 8.09 5.08
CA LEU A 205 -20.35 8.54 6.41
C LEU A 205 -19.44 7.99 7.50
N LEU A 206 -19.14 6.68 7.46
CA LEU A 206 -18.20 6.04 8.39
C LEU A 206 -16.82 6.67 8.31
N LEU A 207 -16.34 6.94 7.09
CA LEU A 207 -15.07 7.62 6.87
C LEU A 207 -15.10 9.02 7.47
N GLY A 208 -16.19 9.78 7.26
CA GLY A 208 -16.40 11.11 7.83
C GLY A 208 -16.25 11.12 9.36
N VAL A 209 -16.85 10.16 10.06
CA VAL A 209 -16.72 10.05 11.53
C VAL A 209 -15.25 9.93 11.97
N VAL A 210 -14.42 9.22 11.19
CA VAL A 210 -13.01 9.01 11.53
C VAL A 210 -12.14 10.20 11.14
N ILE A 211 -12.20 10.66 9.87
CA ILE A 211 -11.25 11.67 9.36
C ILE A 211 -11.46 13.06 9.97
N PHE A 212 -12.68 13.40 10.39
CA PHE A 212 -12.93 14.66 11.10
C PHE A 212 -12.31 14.69 12.50
N GLY A 213 -12.02 13.53 13.10
CA GLY A 213 -11.29 13.42 14.37
C GLY A 213 -9.77 13.63 14.27
N GLY A 214 -9.23 13.75 13.05
CA GLY A 214 -7.81 14.01 12.82
C GLY A 214 -6.88 12.82 13.06
N VAL A 215 -5.57 13.08 13.00
CA VAL A 215 -4.51 12.06 12.93
C VAL A 215 -4.53 11.07 14.10
N LYS A 216 -4.75 11.53 15.35
CA LYS A 216 -4.78 10.64 16.52
C LYS A 216 -5.93 9.62 16.45
N ARG A 217 -7.11 10.03 15.95
CA ARG A 217 -8.24 9.10 15.77
C ARG A 217 -7.94 8.06 14.70
N ILE A 218 -7.32 8.48 13.59
CA ILE A 218 -6.89 7.57 12.52
C ILE A 218 -5.88 6.55 13.06
N ALA A 219 -4.87 7.00 13.81
CA ALA A 219 -3.86 6.14 14.40
C ALA A 219 -4.46 5.11 15.37
N ASN A 220 -5.35 5.55 16.27
CA ASN A 220 -6.00 4.66 17.24
C ASN A 220 -6.90 3.64 16.57
N PHE A 221 -7.64 4.04 15.52
CA PHE A 221 -8.47 3.11 14.76
C PHE A 221 -7.59 2.08 14.02
N ALA A 222 -6.54 2.53 13.35
CA ALA A 222 -5.61 1.65 12.63
C ALA A 222 -4.90 0.66 13.56
N GLU A 223 -4.47 1.08 14.75
CA GLU A 223 -3.80 0.23 15.75
C GLU A 223 -4.65 -0.98 16.15
N VAL A 224 -5.98 -0.86 16.15
CA VAL A 224 -6.90 -1.94 16.49
C VAL A 224 -7.32 -2.75 15.26
N VAL A 225 -7.74 -2.08 14.19
CA VAL A 225 -8.37 -2.73 13.04
C VAL A 225 -7.36 -3.44 12.14
N VAL A 226 -6.17 -2.86 11.94
CA VAL A 226 -5.18 -3.42 11.00
C VAL A 226 -4.64 -4.78 11.46
N PRO A 227 -4.23 -4.97 12.72
CA PRO A 227 -3.82 -6.29 13.18
C PRO A 227 -4.96 -7.31 13.12
N PHE A 228 -6.18 -6.90 13.47
CA PHE A 228 -7.36 -7.77 13.42
C PHE A 228 -7.67 -8.24 11.99
N MET A 229 -7.74 -7.31 11.01
CA MET A 229 -8.07 -7.66 9.63
C MET A 229 -6.96 -8.51 8.99
N ALA A 230 -5.68 -8.20 9.25
CA ALA A 230 -4.55 -8.94 8.73
C ALA A 230 -4.48 -10.35 9.33
N ALA A 231 -4.63 -10.47 10.65
CA ALA A 231 -4.64 -11.77 11.32
C ALA A 231 -5.83 -12.63 10.85
N GLY A 232 -7.04 -12.05 10.77
CA GLY A 232 -8.21 -12.77 10.29
C GLY A 232 -8.01 -13.35 8.88
N PHE A 233 -7.53 -12.53 7.94
CA PHE A 233 -7.29 -12.97 6.57
C PHE A 233 -6.16 -14.00 6.46
N ILE A 234 -5.03 -13.78 7.15
CA ILE A 234 -3.89 -14.71 7.14
C ILE A 234 -4.27 -16.05 7.79
N LEU A 235 -4.96 -16.03 8.94
CA LEU A 235 -5.40 -17.25 9.62
C LEU A 235 -6.40 -18.03 8.78
N MET A 236 -7.31 -17.35 8.09
CA MET A 236 -8.21 -18.01 7.13
C MET A 236 -7.43 -18.68 6.00
N ALA A 237 -6.47 -17.97 5.40
CA ALA A 237 -5.65 -18.54 4.34
C ALA A 237 -4.82 -19.74 4.83
N ILE A 238 -4.22 -19.66 6.03
CA ILE A 238 -3.50 -20.77 6.66
C ILE A 238 -4.45 -21.96 6.91
N ALA A 239 -5.66 -21.71 7.43
CA ALA A 239 -6.64 -22.77 7.64
C ALA A 239 -6.98 -23.48 6.32
N ILE A 240 -7.21 -22.73 5.24
CA ILE A 240 -7.49 -23.28 3.92
C ILE A 240 -6.26 -24.01 3.34
N MET A 241 -5.05 -23.51 3.59
CA MET A 241 -3.79 -24.19 3.24
C MET A 241 -3.64 -25.52 3.96
N ILE A 242 -3.99 -25.60 5.24
CA ILE A 242 -3.93 -26.85 6.01
C ILE A 242 -4.97 -27.84 5.48
N ILE A 243 -6.19 -27.38 5.18
CA ILE A 243 -7.25 -28.22 4.59
C ILE A 243 -6.83 -28.74 3.21
N ASN A 244 -6.13 -27.92 2.41
CA ASN A 244 -5.69 -28.24 1.05
C ASN A 244 -4.17 -28.43 0.97
N TYR A 245 -3.55 -29.06 1.97
CA TYR A 245 -2.08 -29.12 2.08
C TYR A 245 -1.42 -29.76 0.85
N ASP A 246 -2.08 -30.74 0.22
CA ASP A 246 -1.63 -31.39 -1.02
C ASP A 246 -1.50 -30.43 -2.21
N ARG A 247 -2.27 -29.32 -2.21
CA ARG A 247 -2.23 -28.29 -3.27
C ARG A 247 -1.12 -27.27 -3.07
N VAL A 248 -0.55 -27.16 -1.86
CA VAL A 248 0.48 -26.16 -1.56
C VAL A 248 1.74 -26.36 -2.43
N PRO A 249 2.32 -27.57 -2.56
CA PRO A 249 3.46 -27.79 -3.44
C PRO A 249 3.12 -27.53 -4.92
N GLU A 250 1.93 -27.90 -5.37
CA GLU A 250 1.45 -27.67 -6.74
C GLU A 250 1.40 -26.16 -7.05
N MET A 251 0.89 -25.35 -6.13
CA MET A 251 0.89 -23.89 -6.25
C MET A 251 2.31 -23.33 -6.43
N PHE A 252 3.27 -23.74 -5.60
CA PHE A 252 4.64 -23.26 -5.75
C PHE A 252 5.23 -23.71 -7.09
N ASN A 253 4.98 -24.96 -7.50
CA ASN A 253 5.46 -25.46 -8.78
C ASN A 253 4.93 -24.65 -9.97
N ILE A 254 3.62 -24.34 -10.02
CA ILE A 254 3.05 -23.54 -11.12
C ILE A 254 3.56 -22.10 -11.11
N ILE A 255 3.77 -21.49 -9.93
CA ILE A 255 4.36 -20.15 -9.81
C ILE A 255 5.78 -20.13 -10.40
N PHE A 256 6.66 -21.03 -9.95
CA PHE A 256 8.06 -21.05 -10.40
C PHE A 256 8.19 -21.45 -11.87
N SER A 257 7.47 -22.50 -12.30
CA SER A 257 7.52 -22.95 -13.70
C SER A 257 6.94 -21.92 -14.67
N SER A 258 5.89 -21.18 -14.29
CA SER A 258 5.36 -20.08 -15.09
C SER A 258 6.31 -18.87 -15.09
N ALA A 259 6.94 -18.54 -13.96
CA ALA A 259 7.84 -17.39 -13.84
C ALA A 259 9.11 -17.53 -14.69
N PHE A 260 9.63 -18.76 -14.83
CA PHE A 260 10.84 -19.08 -15.60
C PHE A 260 10.56 -19.70 -16.97
N GLY A 261 9.30 -19.69 -17.42
CA GLY A 261 8.96 -20.05 -18.79
C GLY A 261 8.90 -21.56 -19.09
N THR A 262 9.01 -22.43 -18.08
CA THR A 262 9.04 -23.89 -18.26
C THR A 262 7.64 -24.52 -18.25
N HIS A 263 6.61 -23.78 -17.85
CA HIS A 263 5.22 -24.25 -17.88
C HIS A 263 4.65 -24.26 -19.31
N ALA A 264 4.11 -25.39 -19.78
CA ALA A 264 3.65 -25.55 -21.16
C ALA A 264 2.61 -24.51 -21.61
N ALA A 265 1.63 -24.19 -20.75
CA ALA A 265 0.56 -23.24 -21.09
C ALA A 265 0.94 -21.76 -20.89
N PHE A 266 1.89 -21.48 -19.98
CA PHE A 266 2.18 -20.11 -19.52
C PHE A 266 3.61 -19.66 -19.87
N GLY A 267 4.42 -20.50 -20.51
CA GLY A 267 5.84 -20.23 -20.74
C GLY A 267 6.08 -19.02 -21.64
N ALA A 268 5.20 -18.81 -22.63
CA ALA A 268 5.23 -17.64 -23.51
C ALA A 268 4.88 -16.32 -22.79
N MET A 269 4.35 -16.38 -21.56
CA MET A 269 3.95 -15.20 -20.78
C MET A 269 5.05 -14.66 -19.87
N MET A 270 6.28 -15.18 -19.91
CA MET A 270 7.36 -14.76 -18.99
C MET A 270 7.52 -13.22 -18.90
N GLY A 271 7.48 -12.52 -20.04
CA GLY A 271 7.56 -11.05 -20.06
C GLY A 271 6.36 -10.36 -19.40
N LEU A 272 5.15 -10.90 -19.59
CA LEU A 272 3.93 -10.41 -18.95
C LEU A 272 3.93 -10.72 -17.45
N ALA A 273 4.46 -11.87 -17.03
CA ALA A 273 4.63 -12.24 -15.63
C ALA A 273 5.53 -11.22 -14.90
N VAL A 274 6.64 -10.82 -15.52
CA VAL A 274 7.52 -9.75 -15.00
C VAL A 274 6.77 -8.42 -14.93
N GLU A 275 6.14 -8.01 -16.02
CA GLU A 275 5.47 -6.71 -16.15
C GLU A 275 4.34 -6.55 -15.12
N TRP A 276 3.41 -7.51 -15.08
CA TRP A 276 2.28 -7.51 -14.17
C TRP A 276 2.68 -7.81 -12.73
N GLY A 277 3.65 -8.70 -12.51
CA GLY A 277 4.16 -8.99 -11.19
C GLY A 277 4.83 -7.79 -10.53
N ILE A 278 5.65 -7.05 -11.26
CA ILE A 278 6.26 -5.82 -10.72
C ILE A 278 5.21 -4.71 -10.57
N LYS A 279 4.36 -4.49 -11.59
CA LYS A 279 3.31 -3.45 -11.55
C LYS A 279 2.38 -3.64 -10.35
N ARG A 280 1.84 -4.84 -10.16
CA ARG A 280 0.95 -5.15 -9.03
C ARG A 280 1.70 -5.33 -7.71
N GLY A 281 2.97 -5.74 -7.75
CA GLY A 281 3.85 -5.75 -6.59
C GLY A 281 4.06 -4.36 -6.00
N ILE A 282 4.37 -3.35 -6.84
CA ILE A 282 4.51 -1.95 -6.42
C ILE A 282 3.18 -1.43 -5.87
N TYR A 283 2.07 -1.73 -6.54
CA TYR A 283 0.74 -1.29 -6.08
C TYR A 283 0.38 -1.87 -4.70
N ALA A 284 0.77 -3.12 -4.41
CA ALA A 284 0.50 -3.75 -3.12
C ALA A 284 1.38 -3.19 -1.99
N ASN A 285 2.70 -3.17 -2.17
CA ASN A 285 3.60 -2.81 -1.06
C ASN A 285 3.96 -1.33 -0.98
N GLU A 286 3.67 -0.57 -2.04
CA GLU A 286 3.93 0.86 -2.19
C GLU A 286 5.41 1.26 -2.00
N ALA A 287 6.34 0.30 -2.13
CA ALA A 287 7.77 0.57 -1.96
C ALA A 287 8.29 1.46 -3.09
N GLY A 288 8.86 2.61 -2.73
CA GLY A 288 9.30 3.60 -3.70
C GLY A 288 8.19 4.54 -4.18
N GLN A 289 6.92 4.29 -3.86
CA GLN A 289 5.83 5.25 -4.15
C GLN A 289 5.95 6.51 -3.28
N GLY A 290 6.56 6.42 -2.09
CA GLY A 290 6.68 7.54 -1.17
C GLY A 290 5.48 7.73 -0.24
N SER A 291 4.59 6.74 -0.15
CA SER A 291 3.41 6.74 0.72
C SER A 291 3.74 6.39 2.19
N GLY A 292 4.44 5.29 2.44
CA GLY A 292 4.90 4.83 3.77
C GLY A 292 5.67 5.88 4.60
N PRO A 293 6.55 6.71 3.98
CA PRO A 293 7.20 7.85 4.62
C PRO A 293 6.32 8.76 5.50
N HIS A 294 5.06 8.97 5.14
CA HIS A 294 4.16 9.86 5.91
C HIS A 294 3.90 9.30 7.30
N ALA A 295 3.49 8.03 7.37
CA ALA A 295 3.25 7.34 8.64
C ALA A 295 4.56 7.13 9.41
N ALA A 296 5.65 6.83 8.69
CA ALA A 296 6.97 6.72 9.28
C ALA A 296 7.37 8.00 10.01
N ALA A 297 7.25 9.18 9.40
CA ALA A 297 7.63 10.46 10.01
C ALA A 297 6.79 10.83 11.24
N ALA A 298 5.57 10.31 11.37
CA ALA A 298 4.69 10.54 12.51
C ALA A 298 5.18 9.87 13.80
N SER A 299 6.08 8.90 13.70
CA SER A 299 6.52 8.13 14.86
C SER A 299 7.51 8.90 15.73
N GLU A 300 7.42 8.65 17.04
CA GLU A 300 8.44 9.03 18.02
C GLU A 300 9.50 7.92 18.13
N VAL A 301 10.76 8.25 17.85
CA VAL A 301 11.88 7.31 17.93
C VAL A 301 13.15 8.05 18.34
N SER A 302 14.06 7.38 19.05
CA SER A 302 15.38 7.93 19.40
C SER A 302 16.35 8.05 18.21
N HIS A 303 16.13 7.26 17.14
CA HIS A 303 17.01 7.22 15.98
C HIS A 303 16.24 6.88 14.68
N PRO A 304 16.41 7.64 13.56
CA PRO A 304 15.67 7.45 12.30
C PRO A 304 15.70 6.04 11.73
N ALA A 305 16.87 5.37 11.79
CA ALA A 305 17.04 4.00 11.32
C ALA A 305 16.08 3.00 11.99
N LYS A 306 15.68 3.22 13.26
CA LYS A 306 14.72 2.34 13.96
C LYS A 306 13.41 2.25 13.17
N GLN A 307 12.87 3.41 12.76
CA GLN A 307 11.65 3.43 11.96
C GLN A 307 11.88 2.94 10.53
N GLY A 308 13.07 3.17 9.96
CA GLY A 308 13.44 2.57 8.67
C GLY A 308 13.33 1.04 8.68
N TYR A 309 13.84 0.38 9.73
CA TYR A 309 13.72 -1.08 9.91
C TYR A 309 12.25 -1.51 10.05
N VAL A 310 11.49 -0.83 10.90
CA VAL A 310 10.06 -1.15 11.12
C VAL A 310 9.28 -1.07 9.81
N GLN A 311 9.52 -0.06 8.98
CA GLN A 311 8.79 0.11 7.72
C GLN A 311 9.26 -0.83 6.60
N ALA A 312 10.52 -1.26 6.61
CA ALA A 312 10.98 -2.36 5.77
C ALA A 312 10.26 -3.67 6.13
N PHE A 313 10.00 -3.91 7.41
CA PHE A 313 9.29 -5.11 7.87
C PHE A 313 7.85 -5.18 7.37
N ALA A 314 7.15 -4.03 7.29
CA ALA A 314 5.78 -3.99 6.76
C ALA A 314 5.67 -4.58 5.34
N ILE A 315 6.71 -4.48 4.51
CA ILE A 315 6.73 -5.05 3.15
C ILE A 315 6.63 -6.59 3.18
N TYR A 316 7.19 -7.24 4.20
CA TYR A 316 7.09 -8.69 4.36
C TYR A 316 5.69 -9.15 4.77
N PHE A 317 5.03 -8.44 5.69
CA PHE A 317 3.63 -8.75 6.01
C PHE A 317 2.72 -8.56 4.80
N ASP A 318 2.93 -7.48 4.07
CA ASP A 318 2.13 -7.14 2.91
C ASP A 318 2.28 -8.16 1.76
N THR A 319 3.48 -8.28 1.21
CA THR A 319 3.70 -9.06 0.00
C THR A 319 3.97 -10.54 0.29
N MET A 320 4.79 -10.84 1.29
CA MET A 320 5.20 -12.23 1.53
C MET A 320 4.12 -13.03 2.27
N MET A 321 3.29 -12.37 3.09
CA MET A 321 2.20 -13.05 3.79
C MET A 321 0.86 -12.83 3.09
N VAL A 322 0.35 -11.59 3.03
CA VAL A 322 -1.01 -11.34 2.54
C VAL A 322 -1.14 -11.62 1.04
N CYS A 323 -0.26 -11.10 0.18
CA CYS A 323 -0.35 -11.39 -1.26
C CYS A 323 -0.17 -12.88 -1.57
N THR A 324 0.75 -13.56 -0.87
CA THR A 324 0.93 -15.02 -1.01
C THR A 324 -0.29 -15.80 -0.55
N ALA A 325 -0.91 -15.40 0.56
CA ALA A 325 -2.17 -15.96 1.04
C ALA A 325 -3.27 -15.82 -0.01
N THR A 326 -3.45 -14.63 -0.60
CA THR A 326 -4.39 -14.43 -1.71
C THR A 326 -4.05 -15.32 -2.91
N ALA A 327 -2.78 -15.36 -3.32
CA ALA A 327 -2.36 -16.18 -4.45
C ALA A 327 -2.67 -17.66 -4.21
N PHE A 328 -2.47 -18.15 -2.98
CA PHE A 328 -2.85 -19.50 -2.60
C PHE A 328 -4.35 -19.73 -2.70
N LEU A 329 -5.17 -18.83 -2.13
CA LEU A 329 -6.63 -18.95 -2.18
C LEU A 329 -7.17 -19.02 -3.61
N ILE A 330 -6.51 -18.32 -4.54
CA ILE A 330 -6.90 -18.26 -5.95
C ILE A 330 -6.36 -19.47 -6.74
N LEU A 331 -5.08 -19.78 -6.60
CA LEU A 331 -4.42 -20.81 -7.41
C LEU A 331 -4.78 -22.22 -6.95
N ALA A 332 -4.85 -22.47 -5.64
CA ALA A 332 -5.14 -23.81 -5.10
C ALA A 332 -6.59 -24.24 -5.33
N SER A 333 -7.52 -23.28 -5.39
CA SER A 333 -8.93 -23.52 -5.70
C SER A 333 -9.20 -23.56 -7.21
N GLY A 334 -8.24 -23.16 -8.05
CA GLY A 334 -8.43 -23.06 -9.49
C GLY A 334 -9.38 -21.94 -9.93
N THR A 335 -9.75 -21.02 -9.03
CA THR A 335 -10.76 -19.98 -9.29
C THR A 335 -10.15 -18.73 -9.91
N TYR A 336 -9.48 -18.89 -11.05
CA TYR A 336 -8.89 -17.79 -11.82
C TYR A 336 -9.01 -18.02 -13.31
N ASN A 337 -8.93 -16.94 -14.07
CA ASN A 337 -8.72 -17.00 -15.51
C ASN A 337 -7.34 -16.44 -15.84
N VAL A 338 -6.74 -16.88 -16.93
CA VAL A 338 -5.50 -16.31 -17.48
C VAL A 338 -5.73 -15.91 -18.92
N TYR A 339 -5.45 -14.66 -19.24
CA TYR A 339 -5.65 -14.09 -20.58
C TYR A 339 -4.32 -14.01 -21.33
N SER A 340 -4.39 -14.10 -22.66
CA SER A 340 -3.23 -13.88 -23.52
C SER A 340 -2.90 -12.38 -23.65
N ALA A 341 -1.82 -12.05 -24.35
CA ALA A 341 -1.48 -10.67 -24.69
C ALA A 341 -2.57 -9.92 -25.48
N ALA A 342 -3.50 -10.66 -26.12
CA ALA A 342 -4.67 -10.08 -26.79
C ALA A 342 -5.76 -9.58 -25.79
N GLY A 343 -5.56 -9.78 -24.48
CA GLY A 343 -6.44 -9.32 -23.41
C GLY A 343 -7.68 -10.19 -23.23
N ALA A 344 -8.63 -9.70 -22.44
CA ALA A 344 -9.89 -10.38 -22.13
C ALA A 344 -10.85 -10.54 -23.32
N SER A 345 -10.54 -9.90 -24.46
CA SER A 345 -11.30 -10.01 -25.71
C SER A 345 -11.02 -11.30 -26.50
N ALA A 346 -9.97 -12.03 -26.13
CA ALA A 346 -9.61 -13.33 -26.68
C ALA A 346 -9.99 -14.46 -25.70
N PRO A 347 -10.20 -15.71 -26.18
CA PRO A 347 -10.42 -16.82 -25.28
C PRO A 347 -9.25 -16.94 -24.28
N PRO A 348 -9.56 -17.15 -22.99
CA PRO A 348 -8.53 -17.26 -21.97
C PRO A 348 -7.68 -18.52 -22.21
N ILE A 349 -6.39 -18.42 -21.89
CA ILE A 349 -5.46 -19.56 -21.89
C ILE A 349 -5.87 -20.59 -20.84
N PHE A 350 -6.41 -20.11 -19.72
CA PHE A 350 -7.00 -20.94 -18.68
C PHE A 350 -8.28 -20.29 -18.17
N GLN A 351 -9.37 -21.07 -18.05
CA GLN A 351 -10.65 -20.59 -17.55
C GLN A 351 -11.10 -21.41 -16.35
N GLY A 352 -10.95 -20.85 -15.15
CA GLY A 352 -11.44 -21.42 -13.90
C GLY A 352 -12.77 -20.84 -13.43
N LEU A 353 -13.15 -19.65 -13.91
CA LEU A 353 -14.39 -18.96 -13.54
C LEU A 353 -15.11 -18.41 -14.76
N ALA A 354 -16.43 -18.61 -14.82
CA ALA A 354 -17.30 -18.01 -15.82
C ALA A 354 -18.04 -16.80 -15.24
N GLY A 355 -18.02 -15.67 -15.96
CA GLY A 355 -18.80 -14.48 -15.61
C GLY A 355 -18.31 -13.67 -14.40
N ILE A 356 -17.19 -14.04 -13.78
CA ILE A 356 -16.56 -13.28 -12.69
C ILE A 356 -15.38 -12.47 -13.26
N PRO A 357 -15.39 -11.13 -13.19
CA PRO A 357 -14.27 -10.31 -13.64
C PRO A 357 -13.04 -10.51 -12.76
N GLU A 358 -11.86 -10.25 -13.32
CA GLU A 358 -10.60 -10.28 -12.59
C GLU A 358 -10.60 -9.29 -11.42
N GLY A 359 -10.12 -9.75 -10.27
CA GLY A 359 -10.07 -8.93 -9.06
C GLY A 359 -10.52 -9.68 -7.83
N ALA A 360 -11.14 -8.97 -6.89
CA ALA A 360 -11.54 -9.51 -5.60
C ALA A 360 -12.47 -10.73 -5.69
N GLY A 361 -13.27 -10.82 -6.75
CA GLY A 361 -14.16 -11.95 -7.00
C GLY A 361 -13.44 -13.30 -7.10
N TYR A 362 -12.19 -13.33 -7.57
CA TYR A 362 -11.40 -14.57 -7.64
C TYR A 362 -11.08 -15.10 -6.25
N ALA A 363 -10.72 -14.22 -5.32
CA ALA A 363 -10.48 -14.59 -3.93
C ALA A 363 -11.78 -15.00 -3.21
N GLN A 364 -12.90 -14.29 -3.46
CA GLN A 364 -14.21 -14.67 -2.93
C GLN A 364 -14.60 -16.07 -3.37
N ALA A 365 -14.51 -16.36 -4.67
CA ALA A 365 -14.80 -17.67 -5.23
C ALA A 365 -13.88 -18.77 -4.68
N GLY A 366 -12.59 -18.47 -4.50
CA GLY A 366 -11.63 -19.43 -3.97
C GLY A 366 -11.92 -19.85 -2.53
N VAL A 367 -12.32 -18.90 -1.67
CA VAL A 367 -12.73 -19.20 -0.29
C VAL A 367 -14.10 -19.87 -0.27
N GLU A 368 -15.04 -19.43 -1.11
CA GLU A 368 -16.37 -20.03 -1.25
C GLU A 368 -16.30 -21.52 -1.67
N ALA A 369 -15.36 -21.87 -2.55
CA ALA A 369 -15.15 -23.24 -2.99
C ALA A 369 -14.76 -24.18 -1.83
N VAL A 370 -14.12 -23.65 -0.78
CA VAL A 370 -13.69 -24.42 0.39
C VAL A 370 -14.69 -24.31 1.54
N LEU A 371 -15.35 -23.16 1.69
CA LEU A 371 -16.35 -22.87 2.73
C LEU A 371 -17.67 -22.36 2.13
N PRO A 372 -18.48 -23.23 1.51
CA PRO A 372 -19.72 -22.80 0.85
C PRO A 372 -20.72 -22.14 1.81
N GLY A 373 -21.38 -21.08 1.37
CA GLY A 373 -22.36 -20.28 2.10
C GLY A 373 -21.75 -19.24 3.04
N TRP A 374 -20.45 -19.34 3.36
CA TRP A 374 -19.75 -18.36 4.19
C TRP A 374 -18.68 -17.65 3.35
N GLY A 375 -17.79 -18.36 2.67
CA GLY A 375 -16.53 -17.84 2.14
C GLY A 375 -16.57 -16.46 1.45
N SER A 376 -17.55 -16.22 0.58
CA SER A 376 -17.73 -14.94 -0.12
C SER A 376 -18.02 -13.78 0.82
N ALA A 377 -18.83 -14.01 1.86
CA ALA A 377 -19.11 -13.04 2.90
C ALA A 377 -17.86 -12.75 3.76
N PHE A 378 -17.00 -13.76 4.00
CA PHE A 378 -15.76 -13.59 4.76
C PHE A 378 -14.82 -12.63 4.06
N VAL A 379 -14.57 -12.93 2.79
CA VAL A 379 -13.68 -12.13 1.98
C VAL A 379 -14.28 -10.73 1.76
N SER A 380 -15.60 -10.58 1.65
CA SER A 380 -16.24 -9.26 1.59
C SER A 380 -16.06 -8.43 2.87
N ILE A 381 -16.21 -9.03 4.06
CA ILE A 381 -15.94 -8.35 5.33
C ILE A 381 -14.45 -7.98 5.45
N ALA A 382 -13.55 -8.87 5.03
CA ALA A 382 -12.12 -8.57 5.00
C ALA A 382 -11.81 -7.41 4.04
N ILE A 383 -12.36 -7.44 2.83
CA ILE A 383 -12.26 -6.36 1.83
C ILE A 383 -12.75 -5.03 2.40
N PHE A 384 -13.88 -5.03 3.12
CA PHE A 384 -14.37 -3.82 3.77
C PHE A 384 -13.31 -3.19 4.68
N PHE A 385 -12.71 -3.96 5.59
CA PHE A 385 -11.68 -3.44 6.50
C PHE A 385 -10.41 -3.02 5.76
N PHE A 386 -9.93 -3.82 4.81
CA PHE A 386 -8.74 -3.52 4.00
C PHE A 386 -8.94 -2.20 3.24
N ALA A 387 -9.98 -2.13 2.42
CA ALA A 387 -10.28 -0.95 1.61
C ALA A 387 -10.58 0.30 2.47
N PHE A 388 -11.36 0.15 3.55
CA PHE A 388 -11.69 1.27 4.43
C PHE A 388 -10.45 1.83 5.13
N THR A 389 -9.57 0.96 5.63
CA THR A 389 -8.32 1.38 6.26
C THR A 389 -7.36 2.03 5.27
N THR A 390 -7.33 1.55 4.02
CA THR A 390 -6.57 2.19 2.94
C THR A 390 -7.09 3.59 2.61
N ILE A 391 -8.40 3.81 2.54
CA ILE A 391 -8.97 5.15 2.29
C ILE A 391 -8.58 6.12 3.43
N MET A 392 -8.58 5.68 4.69
CA MET A 392 -8.12 6.51 5.80
C MET A 392 -6.63 6.85 5.72
N ALA A 393 -5.79 5.89 5.32
CA ALA A 393 -4.37 6.14 5.11
C ALA A 393 -4.13 7.15 3.98
N TYR A 394 -4.88 7.06 2.89
CA TYR A 394 -4.83 8.02 1.79
C TYR A 394 -5.25 9.43 2.22
N TYR A 395 -6.31 9.56 3.03
CA TYR A 395 -6.66 10.85 3.64
C TYR A 395 -5.48 11.41 4.46
N TYR A 396 -4.84 10.59 5.29
CA TYR A 396 -3.71 11.02 6.10
C TYR A 396 -2.51 11.48 5.24
N MET A 397 -2.21 10.79 4.15
CA MET A 397 -1.17 11.18 3.19
C MET A 397 -1.51 12.51 2.50
N ALA A 398 -2.75 12.65 2.02
CA ALA A 398 -3.21 13.87 1.36
C ALA A 398 -3.21 15.07 2.32
N GLU A 399 -3.68 14.90 3.56
CA GLU A 399 -3.68 15.96 4.58
C GLU A 399 -2.24 16.36 4.96
N THR A 400 -1.32 15.40 5.04
CA THR A 400 0.08 15.70 5.33
C THR A 400 0.73 16.55 4.23
N ASN A 401 0.48 16.22 2.96
CA ASN A 401 0.98 17.03 1.84
C ASN A 401 0.24 18.37 1.70
N LEU A 402 -1.03 18.43 2.06
CA LEU A 402 -1.76 19.70 2.15
C LEU A 402 -1.18 20.60 3.25
N SER A 403 -0.80 20.03 4.39
CA SER A 403 -0.11 20.75 5.45
C SER A 403 1.22 21.34 4.95
N TYR A 404 2.00 20.55 4.20
CA TYR A 404 3.21 21.02 3.53
C TYR A 404 2.95 22.22 2.59
N VAL A 405 1.97 22.11 1.70
CA VAL A 405 1.57 23.21 0.79
C VAL A 405 1.11 24.46 1.57
N ASN A 406 0.45 24.24 2.70
CA ASN A 406 0.03 25.29 3.62
C ASN A 406 1.17 25.81 4.53
N HIS A 407 2.42 25.40 4.28
CA HIS A 407 3.60 25.79 5.06
C HIS A 407 3.47 25.43 6.54
N ASN A 408 2.85 24.28 6.83
CA ASN A 408 2.51 23.76 8.14
C ASN A 408 1.61 24.69 8.99
N LYS A 409 0.95 25.69 8.37
CA LYS A 409 0.02 26.61 9.05
C LYS A 409 -1.39 26.04 9.08
N LYS A 410 -2.16 26.36 10.12
CA LYS A 410 -3.58 25.97 10.22
C LYS A 410 -4.39 26.69 9.14
N ARG A 411 -4.99 25.93 8.23
CA ARG A 411 -5.91 26.43 7.18
C ARG A 411 -7.15 25.54 7.11
N PRO A 412 -8.12 25.74 8.02
CA PRO A 412 -9.25 24.81 8.20
C PRO A 412 -10.10 24.65 6.95
N LEU A 413 -10.27 25.72 6.15
CA LEU A 413 -11.04 25.65 4.90
C LEU A 413 -10.41 24.69 3.89
N THR A 414 -9.09 24.70 3.72
CA THR A 414 -8.41 23.78 2.78
C THR A 414 -8.52 22.33 3.23
N VAL A 415 -8.44 22.08 4.54
CA VAL A 415 -8.60 20.74 5.12
C VAL A 415 -10.05 20.26 4.97
N LEU A 416 -11.02 21.16 5.16
CA LEU A 416 -12.44 20.84 4.95
C LEU A 416 -12.71 20.47 3.48
N VAL A 417 -12.20 21.24 2.52
CA VAL A 417 -12.33 20.94 1.09
C VAL A 417 -11.73 19.57 0.76
N LEU A 418 -10.56 19.25 1.30
CA LEU A 418 -9.94 17.93 1.11
C LEU A 418 -10.83 16.80 1.67
N ARG A 419 -11.37 16.96 2.89
CA ARG A 419 -12.26 15.97 3.52
C ARG A 419 -13.51 15.73 2.69
N LEU A 420 -14.18 16.80 2.28
CA LEU A 420 -15.38 16.72 1.45
C LEU A 420 -15.07 16.12 0.08
N GLY A 421 -13.91 16.46 -0.51
CA GLY A 421 -13.43 15.88 -1.76
C GLY A 421 -13.26 14.37 -1.69
N ILE A 422 -12.55 13.87 -0.67
CA ILE A 422 -12.35 12.42 -0.48
C ILE A 422 -13.69 11.71 -0.24
N ILE A 423 -14.56 12.26 0.60
CA ILE A 423 -15.92 11.72 0.85
C ILE A 423 -16.70 11.63 -0.47
N GLY A 424 -16.67 12.68 -1.29
CA GLY A 424 -17.29 12.69 -2.61
C GLY A 424 -16.72 11.62 -3.53
N MET A 425 -15.40 11.44 -3.54
CA MET A 425 -14.73 10.43 -4.38
C MET A 425 -14.98 8.99 -3.94
N VAL A 426 -15.24 8.75 -2.65
CA VAL A 426 -15.70 7.45 -2.14
C VAL A 426 -17.08 7.10 -2.70
N VAL A 427 -18.03 8.03 -2.63
CA VAL A 427 -19.38 7.82 -3.18
C VAL A 427 -19.31 7.66 -4.71
N PHE A 428 -18.56 8.53 -5.39
CA PHE A 428 -18.36 8.47 -6.83
C PHE A 428 -17.75 7.15 -7.27
N GLY A 429 -16.69 6.70 -6.59
CA GLY A 429 -15.98 5.46 -6.93
C GLY A 429 -16.81 4.21 -6.67
N ALA A 430 -17.55 4.16 -5.56
CA ALA A 430 -18.48 3.06 -5.28
C ALA A 430 -19.50 2.86 -6.42
N PHE A 431 -19.97 3.96 -7.01
CA PHE A 431 -20.98 3.96 -8.06
C PHE A 431 -20.44 3.62 -9.47
N HIS A 432 -19.22 4.06 -9.81
CA HIS A 432 -18.64 3.87 -11.15
C HIS A 432 -17.99 2.49 -11.33
N ASN A 433 -17.68 2.13 -12.59
CA ASN A 433 -17.12 0.83 -12.94
C ASN A 433 -15.68 0.66 -12.39
N ALA A 434 -15.30 -0.59 -12.12
CA ALA A 434 -14.01 -0.95 -11.55
C ALA A 434 -12.83 -0.56 -12.45
N THR A 435 -12.95 -0.77 -13.78
CA THR A 435 -11.89 -0.51 -14.76
C THR A 435 -11.42 0.93 -14.73
N LEU A 436 -12.35 1.88 -14.76
CA LEU A 436 -12.03 3.30 -14.68
C LEU A 436 -11.39 3.66 -13.33
N ALA A 437 -11.92 3.13 -12.23
CA ALA A 437 -11.36 3.37 -10.91
C ALA A 437 -9.90 2.92 -10.85
N TRP A 438 -9.60 1.67 -11.22
CA TRP A 438 -8.24 1.15 -11.26
C TRP A 438 -7.32 1.94 -12.18
N ALA A 439 -7.81 2.34 -13.35
CA ALA A 439 -7.01 3.13 -14.29
C ALA A 439 -6.66 4.51 -13.71
N LEU A 440 -7.57 5.18 -13.00
CA LEU A 440 -7.28 6.43 -12.29
C LEU A 440 -6.30 6.20 -11.13
N GLY A 441 -6.49 5.13 -10.35
CA GLY A 441 -5.59 4.75 -9.27
C GLY A 441 -4.16 4.49 -9.75
N ASP A 442 -4.00 3.75 -10.86
CA ASP A 442 -2.71 3.48 -11.49
C ASP A 442 -1.97 4.77 -11.87
N ILE A 443 -2.65 5.79 -12.41
CA ILE A 443 -2.05 7.12 -12.69
C ILE A 443 -1.49 7.73 -11.41
N GLY A 444 -2.28 7.72 -10.34
CA GLY A 444 -1.89 8.30 -9.06
C GLY A 444 -0.66 7.63 -8.46
N VAL A 445 -0.66 6.30 -8.39
CA VAL A 445 0.46 5.50 -7.87
C VAL A 445 1.73 5.73 -8.69
N GLY A 446 1.63 5.63 -10.02
CA GLY A 446 2.78 5.73 -10.89
C GLY A 446 3.42 7.13 -10.90
N LEU A 447 2.61 8.19 -10.83
CA LEU A 447 3.13 9.56 -10.73
C LEU A 447 3.91 9.77 -9.42
N MET A 448 3.37 9.30 -8.29
CA MET A 448 4.06 9.36 -7.00
C MET A 448 5.37 8.57 -7.04
N ALA A 449 5.37 7.36 -7.61
CA ALA A 449 6.55 6.51 -7.74
C ALA A 449 7.67 7.16 -8.56
N TRP A 450 7.35 7.74 -9.72
CA TRP A 450 8.34 8.47 -10.53
C TRP A 450 9.02 9.58 -9.74
N LEU A 451 8.22 10.43 -9.07
CA LEU A 451 8.73 11.56 -8.32
C LEU A 451 9.58 11.12 -7.12
N ASN A 452 9.12 10.09 -6.41
CA ASN A 452 9.79 9.67 -5.20
C ASN A 452 11.07 8.87 -5.46
N ILE A 453 11.05 7.92 -6.39
CA ILE A 453 12.22 7.08 -6.66
C ILE A 453 13.40 7.92 -7.15
N ILE A 454 13.15 8.87 -8.05
CA ILE A 454 14.17 9.81 -8.52
C ILE A 454 14.72 10.61 -7.34
N ALA A 455 13.87 11.16 -6.46
CA ALA A 455 14.33 11.87 -5.28
C ALA A 455 15.27 11.02 -4.44
N ILE A 456 14.82 9.84 -3.98
CA ILE A 456 15.59 9.04 -3.03
C ILE A 456 16.88 8.48 -3.64
N LEU A 457 16.94 8.24 -4.96
CA LEU A 457 18.18 7.89 -5.64
C LEU A 457 19.23 9.01 -5.56
N ILE A 458 18.79 10.27 -5.65
CA ILE A 458 19.67 11.45 -5.54
C ILE A 458 20.07 11.69 -4.08
N ILE A 459 19.10 11.69 -3.15
CA ILE A 459 19.32 12.11 -1.75
C ILE A 459 19.56 10.96 -0.76
N GLN A 460 19.87 9.74 -1.18
CA GLN A 460 20.04 8.58 -0.27
C GLN A 460 21.18 8.68 0.78
N LYS A 461 22.10 9.64 0.68
CA LYS A 461 23.30 9.70 1.54
C LYS A 461 22.97 9.77 3.05
N PRO A 462 22.07 10.64 3.54
CA PRO A 462 21.72 10.74 4.96
C PRO A 462 21.16 9.43 5.52
N ALA A 463 20.32 8.71 4.75
CA ALA A 463 19.75 7.42 5.19
C ALA A 463 20.83 6.35 5.41
N MET A 464 21.89 6.34 4.61
CA MET A 464 23.00 5.39 4.83
C MET A 464 23.94 5.79 5.95
N LEU A 465 24.14 7.10 6.16
CA LEU A 465 24.89 7.58 7.32
C LEU A 465 24.14 7.16 8.59
N ALA A 466 22.83 7.37 8.64
CA ALA A 466 21.98 6.89 9.74
C ALA A 466 22.05 5.37 9.91
N LEU A 467 22.03 4.57 8.83
CA LEU A 467 22.16 3.10 8.94
C LEU A 467 23.50 2.69 9.57
N ARG A 468 24.61 3.27 9.08
CA ARG A 468 25.96 2.97 9.57
C ARG A 468 26.13 3.40 11.02
N ASP A 469 25.58 4.55 11.36
CA ASP A 469 25.60 5.10 12.72
C ASP A 469 24.85 4.17 13.69
N TYR A 470 23.62 3.79 13.32
CA TYR A 470 22.80 2.86 14.08
C TYR A 470 23.50 1.52 14.33
N GLU A 471 24.03 0.91 13.28
CA GLU A 471 24.77 -0.35 13.38
C GLU A 471 26.03 -0.21 14.24
N ARG A 472 26.73 0.94 14.17
CA ARG A 472 27.91 1.22 15.01
C ARG A 472 27.54 1.29 16.49
N GLN A 473 26.54 2.10 16.84
CA GLN A 473 26.10 2.24 18.24
C GLN A 473 25.59 0.90 18.81
N LYS A 474 24.82 0.14 18.02
CA LYS A 474 24.33 -1.19 18.43
C LYS A 474 25.47 -2.19 18.68
N LYS A 475 26.52 -2.18 17.84
CA LYS A 475 27.72 -3.02 18.05
C LYS A 475 28.48 -2.68 19.32
N LEU A 476 28.38 -1.43 19.79
CA LEU A 476 28.94 -0.99 21.07
C LEU A 476 28.04 -1.32 22.27
N GLY A 477 26.89 -1.96 22.07
CA GLY A 477 25.94 -2.29 23.14
C GLY A 477 25.10 -1.10 23.61
N LEU A 478 25.14 0.03 22.91
CA LEU A 478 24.38 1.23 23.26
C LEU A 478 22.95 1.17 22.71
N ASP A 479 22.01 1.87 23.35
CA ASP A 479 20.74 2.19 22.71
C ASP A 479 20.94 3.35 21.72
N PRO A 480 20.72 3.15 20.41
CA PRO A 480 21.12 4.17 19.43
C PRO A 480 20.35 5.48 19.57
N ILE A 481 21.07 6.59 19.62
CA ILE A 481 20.55 7.96 19.64
C ILE A 481 21.10 8.71 18.44
N PHE A 482 20.25 9.41 17.71
CA PHE A 482 20.66 10.11 16.49
C PHE A 482 21.19 11.51 16.77
N ASP A 483 22.41 11.77 16.30
CA ASP A 483 23.02 13.10 16.28
C ASP A 483 23.27 13.54 14.82
N PRO A 484 22.49 14.49 14.28
CA PRO A 484 22.66 14.94 12.91
C PRO A 484 23.99 15.67 12.68
N ASP A 485 24.52 16.38 13.69
CA ASP A 485 25.73 17.20 13.53
C ASP A 485 26.98 16.32 13.52
N ALA A 486 27.02 15.29 14.37
CA ALA A 486 28.08 14.26 14.33
C ALA A 486 28.15 13.53 12.98
N LEU A 487 27.02 13.43 12.27
CA LEU A 487 26.92 12.80 10.96
C LEU A 487 27.04 13.77 9.78
N GLY A 488 27.19 15.08 10.03
CA GLY A 488 27.25 16.11 9.00
C GLY A 488 25.95 16.25 8.17
N ILE A 489 24.81 15.84 8.74
CA ILE A 489 23.50 15.91 8.10
C ILE A 489 22.90 17.30 8.33
N LYS A 490 22.80 18.09 7.27
CA LYS A 490 22.22 19.44 7.30
C LYS A 490 20.69 19.40 7.30
N ASN A 491 20.06 20.47 7.79
CA ASN A 491 18.60 20.71 7.77
C ASN A 491 17.75 19.66 8.54
N ALA A 492 18.36 18.93 9.47
CA ALA A 492 17.68 18.03 10.40
C ALA A 492 17.25 18.79 11.68
N ASP A 493 16.49 19.87 11.50
CA ASP A 493 16.22 20.89 12.54
C ASP A 493 15.54 20.31 13.78
N PHE A 494 14.60 19.38 13.59
CA PHE A 494 13.90 18.69 14.68
C PHE A 494 14.89 18.00 15.63
N TRP A 495 15.87 17.29 15.08
CA TRP A 495 16.83 16.52 15.87
C TRP A 495 17.81 17.42 16.63
N ARG A 496 18.21 18.55 16.02
CA ARG A 496 19.02 19.56 16.71
C ARG A 496 18.28 20.18 17.90
N GLN A 497 17.01 20.52 17.71
CA GLN A 497 16.16 21.05 18.79
C GLN A 497 15.97 20.03 19.90
N ARG A 498 15.65 18.78 19.56
CA ARG A 498 15.51 17.69 20.54
C ARG A 498 16.78 17.48 21.37
N LYS A 499 17.95 17.52 20.74
CA LYS A 499 19.23 17.43 21.46
C LYS A 499 19.41 18.56 22.48
N LEU A 500 19.07 19.80 22.09
CA LEU A 500 19.12 20.97 22.98
C LEU A 500 18.10 20.88 24.13
N GLU A 501 16.91 20.31 23.88
CA GLU A 501 15.90 20.07 24.91
C GLU A 501 16.38 19.05 25.94
N LEU A 502 16.95 17.93 25.48
CA LEU A 502 17.48 16.87 26.35
C LEU A 502 18.67 17.37 27.19
N SER A 503 19.59 18.14 26.61
CA SER A 503 20.73 18.70 27.34
C SER A 503 20.36 19.79 28.35
N ARG A 504 19.11 20.27 28.34
CA ARG A 504 18.59 21.25 29.33
C ARG A 504 17.83 20.58 30.47
N SER A 505 17.39 19.34 30.27
CA SER A 505 16.70 18.53 31.28
C SER A 505 17.63 17.67 32.13
N GLU A 506 18.86 17.47 31.66
CA GLU A 506 20.00 16.95 32.42
C GLU A 506 20.72 18.10 33.14
#